data_AF-A0A329S1M8-F1
#
_entry.id   AF-A0A329S1M8-F1
#
_cell.length_a   1.000
_cell.length_b   1.000
_cell.length_c   1.000
_cell.angle_alpha   90.00
_cell.angle_beta   90.00
_cell.angle_gamma   90.00
#
_symmetry.space_group_name_H-M   'P 1'
#
loop_
_entity.id
_entity.type
_entity.pdbx_description
1 polymer ?
#
loop_
_entity_poly.entity_id
_entity_poly.type
_entity_poly.pdbx_seq_one_letter_code
_entity_poly.pdbx_strand_id
1 'polypeptide(L)'
;MMILDNVSEKLRSKHVRTLELLQKTLDENVELREQMSKLQKGTLHLGQGLPRSYLSSELEEEIERLKEEHTRKLKEVEEAASAKLTEQNCAVETLTAANSKLKNDMITMDVALREARDRLKYERQTWNEERAQLEATITEATKTLPPASPTRTKQNQPQTEALVEEVKSNKHLEAELELSRQACTNADTARRSAETQLNEVRMDFARVTSEAASQRDQIRALQTQLAATQALQQSLSEELNTVRNRSVETKSPKERPSSTSSTKLLLQQKTLLAQLQDTEERHAQLELENRTLQSQSAKLQQQLANEIAQRKADTSEAGIFAVHVELKRENFQLRAQVEELKALQKRFLTSAKKKTMSFRSL
;
A
#
# COMPACT_ATOMS: atom_id res chain seq x y z
N MET A 1 77.25 -38.75 -31.93
CA MET A 1 76.40 -37.93 -32.83
C MET A 1 75.00 -37.70 -32.24
N MET A 2 74.29 -38.73 -31.74
CA MET A 2 72.90 -38.63 -31.24
C MET A 2 72.62 -37.67 -30.05
N ILE A 3 73.60 -37.35 -29.20
CA ILE A 3 73.38 -36.46 -28.04
C ILE A 3 73.27 -34.98 -28.47
N LEU A 4 74.02 -34.57 -29.48
CA LEU A 4 73.95 -33.22 -30.06
C LEU A 4 72.62 -32.99 -30.77
N ASP A 5 72.09 -34.01 -31.44
CA ASP A 5 70.78 -33.95 -32.10
C ASP A 5 69.64 -33.76 -31.08
N ASN A 6 69.69 -34.47 -29.94
CA ASN A 6 68.69 -34.32 -28.87
C ASN A 6 68.71 -32.93 -28.20
N VAL A 7 69.88 -32.31 -28.05
CA VAL A 7 69.98 -30.94 -27.48
C VAL A 7 69.49 -29.91 -28.50
N SER A 8 69.85 -30.08 -29.78
CA SER A 8 69.36 -29.24 -30.88
C SER A 8 67.84 -29.33 -31.04
N GLU A 9 67.27 -30.52 -30.91
CA GLU A 9 65.82 -30.74 -31.00
C GLU A 9 65.07 -30.14 -29.81
N LYS A 10 65.61 -30.25 -28.58
CA LYS A 10 65.05 -29.54 -27.41
C LYS A 10 65.11 -28.03 -27.56
N LEU A 11 66.19 -27.49 -28.16
CA LEU A 11 66.32 -26.06 -28.40
C LEU A 11 65.32 -25.60 -29.48
N ARG A 12 65.16 -26.37 -30.56
CA ARG A 12 64.14 -26.14 -31.59
C ARG A 12 62.72 -26.17 -31.00
N SER A 13 62.40 -27.18 -30.19
CA SER A 13 61.09 -27.29 -29.53
C SER A 13 60.82 -26.12 -28.58
N LYS A 14 61.81 -25.68 -27.80
CA LYS A 14 61.68 -24.47 -26.97
C LYS A 14 61.46 -23.23 -27.83
N HIS A 15 62.20 -23.08 -28.92
CA HIS A 15 62.07 -21.94 -29.81
C HIS A 15 60.68 -21.90 -30.48
N VAL A 16 60.18 -23.03 -30.97
CA VAL A 16 58.82 -23.17 -31.51
C VAL A 16 57.79 -22.80 -30.45
N ARG A 17 57.91 -23.30 -29.22
CA ARG A 17 56.98 -22.98 -28.13
C ARG A 17 57.01 -21.49 -27.75
N THR A 18 58.19 -20.85 -27.81
CA THR A 18 58.32 -19.41 -27.61
C THR A 18 57.66 -18.63 -28.74
N LEU A 19 57.80 -19.08 -29.99
CA LEU A 19 57.13 -18.46 -31.14
C LEU A 19 55.60 -18.62 -31.07
N GLU A 20 55.09 -19.78 -30.68
CA GLU A 20 53.66 -20.02 -30.44
C GLU A 20 53.11 -19.11 -29.34
N LEU A 21 53.86 -18.94 -28.24
CA LEU A 21 53.47 -18.05 -27.15
C LEU A 21 53.43 -16.59 -27.62
N LEU A 22 54.44 -16.15 -28.37
CA LEU A 22 54.48 -14.80 -28.93
C LEU A 22 53.37 -14.55 -29.94
N GLN A 23 53.05 -15.53 -30.79
CA GLN A 23 51.92 -15.44 -31.71
C GLN A 23 50.60 -15.29 -30.94
N LYS A 24 50.41 -16.10 -29.89
CA LYS A 24 49.22 -16.00 -29.04
C LYS A 24 49.10 -14.63 -28.37
N THR A 25 50.20 -14.09 -27.85
CA THR A 25 50.22 -12.75 -27.25
C THR A 25 49.96 -11.65 -28.29
N LEU A 26 50.37 -11.85 -29.55
CA LEU A 26 50.07 -10.91 -30.63
C LEU A 26 48.57 -10.93 -30.96
N ASP A 27 47.98 -12.11 -31.07
CA ASP A 27 46.55 -12.27 -31.36
C ASP A 27 45.68 -11.69 -30.23
N GLU A 28 46.03 -11.95 -28.97
CA GLU A 28 45.38 -11.34 -27.79
C GLU A 28 45.51 -9.80 -27.81
N ASN A 29 46.64 -9.25 -28.26
CA ASN A 29 46.81 -7.80 -28.40
C ASN A 29 45.94 -7.21 -29.53
N VAL A 30 45.74 -7.93 -30.62
CA VAL A 30 44.84 -7.51 -31.71
C VAL A 30 43.39 -7.49 -31.22
N GLU A 31 42.97 -8.53 -30.49
CA GLU A 31 41.62 -8.61 -29.92
C GLU A 31 41.37 -7.50 -28.89
N LEU A 32 42.33 -7.23 -28.00
CA LEU A 32 42.27 -6.12 -27.05
C LEU A 32 42.21 -4.76 -27.76
N ARG A 33 42.96 -4.55 -28.84
CA ARG A 33 42.87 -3.33 -29.66
C ARG A 33 41.51 -3.19 -30.31
N GLU A 34 40.92 -4.29 -30.80
CA GLU A 34 39.60 -4.26 -31.41
C GLU A 34 38.51 -3.94 -30.36
N GLN A 35 38.58 -4.54 -29.17
CA GLN A 35 37.71 -4.22 -28.03
C GLN A 35 37.86 -2.76 -27.60
N MET A 36 39.10 -2.26 -27.48
CA MET A 36 39.39 -0.86 -27.20
C MET A 36 38.83 0.06 -28.29
N SER A 37 38.92 -0.31 -29.57
CA SER A 37 38.37 0.49 -30.67
C SER A 37 36.83 0.54 -30.65
N LYS A 38 36.17 -0.55 -30.23
CA LYS A 38 34.71 -0.62 -30.05
C LYS A 38 34.28 0.25 -28.87
N LEU A 39 35.02 0.20 -27.76
CA LEU A 39 34.83 1.08 -26.61
C LEU A 39 35.08 2.56 -26.99
N GLN A 40 36.10 2.85 -27.78
CA GLN A 40 36.42 4.22 -28.21
C GLN A 40 35.36 4.80 -29.15
N LYS A 41 34.69 3.99 -29.97
CA LYS A 41 33.53 4.42 -30.77
C LYS A 41 32.29 4.74 -29.94
N GLY A 42 32.15 4.16 -28.74
CA GLY A 42 31.07 4.47 -27.78
C GLY A 42 31.46 5.47 -26.68
N THR A 43 32.74 5.80 -26.55
CA THR A 43 33.28 6.65 -25.48
C THR A 43 33.69 7.99 -26.08
N LEU A 44 33.02 9.05 -25.63
CA LEU A 44 33.34 10.45 -25.91
C LEU A 44 34.86 10.69 -25.90
N HIS A 45 35.38 11.09 -27.06
CA HIS A 45 36.80 11.37 -27.28
C HIS A 45 37.21 12.65 -26.53
N LEU A 46 37.60 12.50 -25.27
CA LEU A 46 38.03 13.58 -24.38
C LEU A 46 39.48 14.07 -24.62
N GLY A 47 40.09 13.85 -25.79
CA GLY A 47 41.54 13.99 -25.89
C GLY A 47 42.21 14.25 -27.22
N GLN A 48 41.51 14.62 -28.30
CA GLN A 48 42.19 15.03 -29.54
C GLN A 48 41.62 16.33 -30.08
N GLY A 49 42.50 17.34 -30.20
CA GLY A 49 42.19 18.73 -30.50
C GLY A 49 41.64 18.96 -31.90
N LEU A 50 40.31 18.86 -32.04
CA LEU A 50 39.50 19.53 -33.04
C LEU A 50 38.71 20.68 -32.37
N PRO A 51 38.15 21.65 -33.12
CA PRO A 51 37.73 22.95 -32.58
C PRO A 51 36.71 22.78 -31.45
N ARG A 52 37.16 23.02 -30.22
CA ARG A 52 36.39 22.86 -28.97
C ARG A 52 35.09 23.66 -28.92
N SER A 53 34.88 24.62 -29.82
CA SER A 53 33.70 25.50 -29.82
C SER A 53 32.41 24.77 -30.21
N TYR A 54 32.47 23.79 -31.11
CA TYR A 54 31.25 23.10 -31.60
C TYR A 54 30.90 21.87 -30.75
N LEU A 55 31.91 21.14 -30.27
CA LEU A 55 31.69 19.96 -29.43
C LEU A 55 31.12 20.32 -28.04
N SER A 56 31.51 21.48 -27.48
CA SER A 56 30.89 21.97 -26.23
C SER A 56 29.41 22.28 -26.44
N SER A 57 29.05 22.92 -27.56
CA SER A 57 27.67 23.23 -27.92
C SER A 57 26.84 21.97 -28.11
N GLU A 58 27.36 20.97 -28.85
CA GLU A 58 26.66 19.70 -29.06
C GLU A 58 26.47 18.92 -27.74
N LEU A 59 27.45 18.96 -26.85
CA LEU A 59 27.33 18.33 -25.52
C LEU A 59 26.36 19.09 -24.61
N GLU A 60 26.35 20.42 -24.66
CA GLU A 60 25.40 21.25 -23.93
C GLU A 60 23.96 21.02 -24.44
N GLU A 61 23.77 20.95 -25.75
CA GLU A 61 22.49 20.62 -26.39
C GLU A 61 22.01 19.20 -26.01
N GLU A 62 22.90 18.21 -26.01
CA GLU A 62 22.58 16.84 -25.60
C GLU A 62 22.28 16.75 -24.10
N ILE A 63 23.00 17.48 -23.26
CA ILE A 63 22.68 17.60 -21.83
C ILE A 63 21.30 18.22 -21.65
N GLU A 64 20.96 19.27 -22.38
CA GLU A 64 19.66 19.93 -22.29
C GLU A 64 18.54 18.99 -22.78
N ARG A 65 18.76 18.29 -23.90
CA ARG A 65 17.85 17.25 -24.40
C ARG A 65 17.61 16.15 -23.37
N LEU A 66 18.67 15.67 -22.71
CA LEU A 66 18.57 14.64 -21.67
C LEU A 66 17.86 15.14 -20.41
N LYS A 67 18.05 16.40 -20.01
CA LYS A 67 17.29 17.01 -18.90
C LYS A 67 15.80 17.12 -19.24
N GLU A 68 15.47 17.56 -20.45
CA GLU A 68 14.09 17.63 -20.93
C GLU A 68 13.44 16.25 -21.01
N GLU A 69 14.18 15.25 -21.49
CA GLU A 69 13.70 13.87 -21.56
C GLU A 69 13.48 13.29 -20.16
N HIS A 70 14.40 13.51 -19.22
CA HIS A 70 14.27 13.06 -17.84
C HIS A 70 13.10 13.75 -17.13
N THR A 71 12.95 15.07 -17.28
CA THR A 71 11.81 15.81 -16.70
C THR A 71 10.48 15.39 -17.31
N ARG A 72 10.42 15.08 -18.61
CA ARG A 72 9.23 14.51 -19.25
C ARG A 72 8.88 13.14 -18.67
N LYS A 73 9.84 12.21 -18.61
CA LYS A 73 9.64 10.86 -18.03
C LYS A 73 9.22 10.92 -16.57
N LEU A 74 9.80 11.84 -15.80
CA LEU A 74 9.46 12.02 -14.39
C LEU A 74 8.01 12.50 -14.23
N LYS A 75 7.57 13.47 -15.05
CA LYS A 75 6.17 13.90 -15.08
C LYS A 75 5.20 12.79 -15.49
N GLU A 76 5.54 12.01 -16.52
CA GLU A 76 4.71 10.87 -16.95
C GLU A 76 4.54 9.84 -15.82
N VAL A 77 5.61 9.55 -15.06
CA VAL A 77 5.56 8.65 -13.90
C VAL A 77 4.72 9.26 -12.76
N GLU A 78 4.88 10.55 -12.48
CA GLU A 78 4.08 11.26 -11.47
C GLU A 78 2.59 11.30 -11.82
N GLU A 79 2.25 11.55 -13.09
CA GLU A 79 0.88 11.55 -13.60
C GLU A 79 0.26 10.14 -13.53
N ALA A 80 1.00 9.11 -13.95
CA ALA A 80 0.56 7.72 -13.85
C ALA A 80 0.36 7.28 -12.39
N ALA A 81 1.27 7.68 -11.48
CA ALA A 81 1.12 7.41 -10.05
C ALA A 81 -0.08 8.15 -9.46
N SER A 82 -0.32 9.40 -9.87
CA SER A 82 -1.46 10.20 -9.44
C SER A 82 -2.78 9.60 -9.92
N ALA A 83 -2.86 9.17 -11.18
CA ALA A 83 -4.04 8.49 -11.73
C ALA A 83 -4.32 7.15 -11.02
N LYS A 84 -3.28 6.38 -10.71
CA LYS A 84 -3.43 5.14 -9.95
C LYS A 84 -3.90 5.39 -8.50
N LEU A 85 -3.42 6.46 -7.88
CA LEU A 85 -3.85 6.86 -6.54
C LEU A 85 -5.33 7.27 -6.52
N THR A 86 -5.80 8.02 -7.52
CA THR A 86 -7.22 8.41 -7.60
C THR A 86 -8.12 7.20 -7.84
N GLU A 87 -7.72 6.26 -8.70
CA GLU A 87 -8.44 4.99 -8.91
C GLU A 87 -8.54 4.17 -7.60
N GLN A 88 -7.43 4.05 -6.87
CA GLN A 88 -7.41 3.36 -5.57
C GLN A 88 -8.31 4.04 -4.54
N ASN A 89 -8.31 5.38 -4.48
CA ASN A 89 -9.19 6.12 -3.58
C ASN A 89 -10.68 5.87 -3.90
N CYS A 90 -11.08 5.91 -5.17
CA CYS A 90 -12.45 5.59 -5.58
C CYS A 90 -12.85 4.15 -5.23
N ALA A 91 -11.93 3.19 -5.38
CA ALA A 91 -12.17 1.81 -4.99
C ALA A 91 -12.36 1.66 -3.47
N VAL A 92 -11.55 2.35 -2.67
CA VAL A 92 -11.68 2.38 -1.20
C VAL A 92 -13.00 2.99 -0.76
N GLU A 93 -13.40 4.11 -1.36
CA GLU A 93 -14.70 4.75 -1.08
C GLU A 93 -15.88 3.82 -1.40
N THR A 94 -15.82 3.14 -2.55
CA THR A 94 -16.85 2.19 -2.99
C THR A 94 -16.96 1.00 -2.04
N LEU A 95 -15.81 0.41 -1.65
CA LEU A 95 -15.78 -0.70 -0.69
C LEU A 95 -16.25 -0.27 0.70
N THR A 96 -15.91 0.95 1.13
CA THR A 96 -16.36 1.48 2.42
C THR A 96 -17.87 1.68 2.43
N ALA A 97 -18.44 2.22 1.36
CA ALA A 97 -19.89 2.36 1.19
C ALA A 97 -20.59 0.99 1.20
N ALA A 98 -20.09 0.01 0.43
CA ALA A 98 -20.64 -1.34 0.40
C ALA A 98 -20.58 -2.03 1.78
N ASN A 99 -19.47 -1.87 2.51
CA ASN A 99 -19.30 -2.44 3.84
C ASN A 99 -20.26 -1.80 4.87
N SER A 100 -20.41 -0.47 4.84
CA SER A 100 -21.40 0.22 5.70
C SER A 100 -22.84 -0.25 5.43
N LYS A 101 -23.19 -0.51 4.17
CA LYS A 101 -24.49 -1.06 3.79
C LYS A 101 -24.69 -2.46 4.35
N LEU A 102 -23.72 -3.36 4.14
CA LEU A 102 -23.75 -4.72 4.69
C LEU A 102 -23.89 -4.74 6.21
N LYS A 103 -23.19 -3.84 6.91
CA LYS A 103 -23.30 -3.71 8.37
C LYS A 103 -24.71 -3.30 8.80
N ASN A 104 -25.34 -2.36 8.08
CA ASN A 104 -26.71 -1.94 8.36
C ASN A 104 -27.71 -3.07 8.07
N ASP A 105 -27.53 -3.79 6.97
CA ASP A 105 -28.38 -4.94 6.60
C ASP A 105 -28.27 -6.05 7.66
N MET A 106 -27.05 -6.35 8.15
CA MET A 106 -26.81 -7.31 9.22
C MET A 106 -27.51 -6.91 10.52
N ILE A 107 -27.39 -5.64 10.95
CA ILE A 107 -28.09 -5.14 12.14
C ILE A 107 -29.61 -5.26 11.98
N THR A 108 -30.13 -4.94 10.79
CA THR A 108 -31.56 -5.04 10.48
C THR A 108 -32.05 -6.48 10.59
N MET A 109 -31.29 -7.44 10.05
CA MET A 109 -31.59 -8.87 10.14
C MET A 109 -31.49 -9.38 11.58
N ASP A 110 -30.50 -8.95 12.35
CA ASP A 110 -30.37 -9.31 13.78
C ASP A 110 -31.56 -8.82 14.60
N VAL A 111 -32.06 -7.60 14.34
CA VAL A 111 -33.26 -7.07 14.98
C VAL A 111 -34.49 -7.88 14.58
N ALA A 112 -34.68 -8.15 13.29
CA ALA A 112 -35.80 -8.96 12.80
C ALA A 112 -35.80 -10.38 13.40
N LEU A 113 -34.62 -11.01 13.51
CA LEU A 113 -34.47 -12.32 14.14
C LEU A 113 -34.80 -12.29 15.64
N ARG A 114 -34.41 -11.22 16.34
CA ARG A 114 -34.75 -11.04 17.76
C ARG A 114 -36.25 -10.89 17.95
N GLU A 115 -36.90 -10.03 17.16
CA GLU A 115 -38.35 -9.86 17.19
C GLU A 115 -39.10 -11.16 16.87
N ALA A 116 -38.64 -11.92 15.87
CA ALA A 116 -39.24 -13.21 15.51
C ALA A 116 -39.12 -14.22 16.66
N ARG A 117 -37.97 -14.26 17.35
CA ARG A 117 -37.77 -15.11 18.54
C ARG A 117 -38.67 -14.71 19.69
N ASP A 118 -38.82 -13.41 19.94
CA ASP A 118 -39.67 -12.89 21.01
C ASP A 118 -41.15 -13.19 20.72
N ARG A 119 -41.60 -13.04 19.47
CA ARG A 119 -42.95 -13.44 19.04
C ARG A 119 -43.21 -14.93 19.25
N LEU A 120 -42.30 -15.81 18.79
CA LEU A 120 -42.41 -17.26 19.00
C LEU A 120 -42.43 -17.64 20.48
N LYS A 121 -41.65 -16.94 21.31
CA LYS A 121 -41.65 -17.17 22.76
C LYS A 121 -42.98 -16.77 23.38
N TYR A 122 -43.53 -15.62 22.97
CA TYR A 122 -44.84 -15.15 23.41
C TYR A 122 -45.96 -16.12 23.00
N GLU A 123 -46.01 -16.51 21.72
CA GLU A 123 -46.99 -17.48 21.22
C GLU A 123 -46.89 -18.80 21.99
N ARG A 124 -45.68 -19.35 22.18
CA ARG A 124 -45.51 -20.59 22.95
C ARG A 124 -46.06 -20.45 24.37
N GLN A 125 -45.90 -19.29 25.00
CA GLN A 125 -46.45 -19.05 26.32
C GLN A 125 -47.98 -19.02 26.29
N THR A 126 -48.60 -18.33 25.31
CA THR A 126 -50.07 -18.31 25.19
C THR A 126 -50.63 -19.70 24.93
N TRP A 127 -50.02 -20.50 24.04
CA TRP A 127 -50.41 -21.89 23.80
C TRP A 127 -50.33 -22.78 25.06
N ASN A 128 -49.31 -22.56 25.91
CA ASN A 128 -49.18 -23.28 27.17
C ASN A 128 -50.25 -22.89 28.18
N GLU A 129 -50.58 -21.59 28.26
CA GLU A 129 -51.64 -21.08 29.13
C GLU A 129 -53.01 -21.61 28.68
N GLU A 130 -53.30 -21.61 27.38
CA GLU A 130 -54.52 -22.18 26.81
C GLU A 130 -54.63 -23.69 27.08
N ARG A 131 -53.54 -24.45 26.91
CA ARG A 131 -53.52 -25.88 27.29
C ARG A 131 -53.80 -26.08 28.77
N ALA A 132 -53.18 -25.30 29.64
CA ALA A 132 -53.41 -25.40 31.08
C ALA A 132 -54.88 -25.12 31.45
N GLN A 133 -55.50 -24.12 30.80
CA GLN A 133 -56.92 -23.84 30.97
C GLN A 133 -57.81 -24.98 30.48
N LEU A 134 -57.51 -25.56 29.32
CA LEU A 134 -58.24 -26.71 28.78
C LEU A 134 -58.10 -27.95 29.67
N GLU A 135 -56.89 -28.25 30.14
CA GLU A 135 -56.65 -29.34 31.09
C GLU A 135 -57.43 -29.14 32.39
N ALA A 136 -57.43 -27.92 32.95
CA ALA A 136 -58.23 -27.58 34.12
C ALA A 136 -59.72 -27.83 33.87
N THR A 137 -60.24 -27.34 32.73
CA THR A 137 -61.65 -27.52 32.34
C THR A 137 -62.01 -29.00 32.17
N ILE A 138 -61.13 -29.81 31.56
CA ILE A 138 -61.33 -31.27 31.42
C ILE A 138 -61.32 -31.94 32.79
N THR A 139 -60.41 -31.56 33.69
CA THR A 139 -60.35 -32.12 35.05
C THR A 139 -61.57 -31.78 35.89
N GLU A 140 -62.15 -30.59 35.69
CA GLU A 140 -63.38 -30.17 36.35
C GLU A 140 -64.61 -30.87 35.78
N ALA A 141 -64.70 -31.01 34.45
CA ALA A 141 -65.73 -31.79 33.79
C ALA A 141 -65.68 -33.28 34.21
N THR A 142 -64.49 -33.87 34.32
CA THR A 142 -64.35 -35.28 34.76
C THR A 142 -64.66 -35.50 36.25
N LYS A 143 -64.54 -34.48 37.11
CA LYS A 143 -65.00 -34.54 38.52
C LYS A 143 -66.52 -34.55 38.66
N THR A 144 -67.25 -33.98 37.69
CA THR A 144 -68.72 -33.89 37.73
C THR A 144 -69.42 -35.06 37.03
N LEU A 145 -68.67 -35.96 36.39
CA LEU A 145 -69.19 -37.20 35.80
C LEU A 145 -69.12 -38.37 36.81
N PRO A 146 -70.22 -39.09 37.07
CA PRO A 146 -70.17 -40.33 37.85
C PRO A 146 -69.40 -41.42 37.08
N PRO A 147 -68.81 -42.43 37.76
CA PRO A 147 -68.05 -43.49 37.09
C PRO A 147 -68.95 -44.22 36.09
N ALA A 148 -68.52 -44.24 34.82
CA ALA A 148 -69.32 -44.75 33.72
C ALA A 148 -69.61 -46.25 33.89
N SER A 149 -70.88 -46.58 34.13
CA SER A 149 -71.46 -47.84 33.65
C SER A 149 -71.79 -47.71 32.15
N PRO A 150 -71.68 -48.78 31.36
CA PRO A 150 -71.72 -48.71 29.91
C PRO A 150 -73.17 -48.52 29.46
N THR A 151 -73.60 -47.27 29.36
CA THR A 151 -74.92 -46.96 28.83
C THR A 151 -74.74 -46.24 27.50
N ARG A 152 -75.03 -47.02 26.47
CA ARG A 152 -75.24 -46.67 25.07
C ARG A 152 -76.20 -45.49 24.96
N THR A 153 -75.69 -44.27 24.94
CA THR A 153 -76.47 -43.08 24.58
C THR A 153 -76.37 -42.86 23.08
N LYS A 154 -77.43 -43.28 22.39
CA LYS A 154 -77.81 -42.71 21.10
C LYS A 154 -78.02 -41.21 21.32
N GLN A 155 -77.16 -40.38 20.73
CA GLN A 155 -77.42 -38.95 20.60
C GLN A 155 -77.40 -38.60 19.12
N ASN A 156 -78.61 -38.44 18.58
CA ASN A 156 -78.85 -37.81 17.30
C ASN A 156 -78.59 -36.29 17.47
N GLN A 157 -77.46 -35.81 16.97
CA GLN A 157 -77.19 -34.40 16.58
C GLN A 157 -75.93 -34.35 15.69
N PRO A 158 -75.78 -33.36 14.81
CA PRO A 158 -75.37 -33.56 13.43
C PRO A 158 -73.88 -33.94 13.32
N GLN A 159 -73.61 -35.22 13.04
CA GLN A 159 -72.25 -35.73 12.79
C GLN A 159 -71.58 -35.01 11.62
N THR A 160 -72.34 -34.35 10.74
CA THR A 160 -71.85 -33.59 9.61
C THR A 160 -71.07 -32.34 9.99
N GLU A 161 -71.43 -31.61 11.05
CA GLU A 161 -70.72 -30.37 11.45
C GLU A 161 -69.40 -30.67 12.18
N ALA A 162 -69.38 -31.68 13.05
CA ALA A 162 -68.17 -32.11 13.75
C ALA A 162 -67.11 -32.68 12.79
N LEU A 163 -67.53 -33.51 11.82
CA LEU A 163 -66.63 -34.00 10.75
C LEU A 163 -66.16 -32.86 9.84
N VAL A 164 -66.98 -31.85 9.57
CA VAL A 164 -66.58 -30.70 8.75
C VAL A 164 -65.57 -29.82 9.48
N GLU A 165 -65.74 -29.58 10.78
CA GLU A 165 -64.76 -28.83 11.58
C GLU A 165 -63.45 -29.60 11.78
N GLU A 166 -63.51 -30.92 11.97
CA GLU A 166 -62.31 -31.78 12.02
C GLU A 166 -61.56 -31.78 10.68
N VAL A 167 -62.28 -31.83 9.55
CA VAL A 167 -61.66 -31.73 8.21
C VAL A 167 -61.05 -30.35 7.97
N LYS A 168 -61.66 -29.26 8.47
CA LYS A 168 -61.07 -27.91 8.39
C LYS A 168 -59.82 -27.79 9.26
N SER A 169 -59.85 -28.34 10.48
CA SER A 169 -58.71 -28.37 11.38
C SER A 169 -57.55 -29.17 10.79
N ASN A 170 -57.83 -30.36 10.23
CA ASN A 170 -56.82 -31.18 9.56
C ASN A 170 -56.23 -30.47 8.32
N LYS A 171 -57.05 -29.79 7.52
CA LYS A 171 -56.56 -28.97 6.39
C LYS A 171 -55.68 -27.82 6.85
N HIS A 172 -56.01 -27.18 7.97
CA HIS A 172 -55.19 -26.11 8.54
C HIS A 172 -53.85 -26.67 9.05
N LEU A 173 -53.86 -27.82 9.73
CA LEU A 173 -52.65 -28.50 10.18
C LEU A 173 -51.78 -28.93 9.00
N GLU A 174 -52.35 -29.48 7.92
CA GLU A 174 -51.61 -29.83 6.71
C GLU A 174 -50.97 -28.60 6.05
N ALA A 175 -51.69 -27.47 5.97
CA ALA A 175 -51.16 -26.23 5.42
C ALA A 175 -50.00 -25.69 6.26
N GLU A 176 -50.09 -25.76 7.59
CA GLU A 176 -49.02 -25.33 8.49
C GLU A 176 -47.79 -26.26 8.42
N LEU A 177 -48.01 -27.57 8.27
CA LEU A 177 -46.95 -28.55 8.06
C LEU A 177 -46.23 -28.31 6.73
N GLU A 178 -46.96 -27.96 5.68
CA GLU A 178 -46.38 -27.65 4.37
C GLU A 178 -45.58 -26.33 4.40
N LEU A 179 -46.08 -25.30 5.10
CA LEU A 179 -45.32 -24.07 5.36
C LEU A 179 -44.03 -24.36 6.15
N SER A 180 -44.09 -25.26 7.14
CA SER A 180 -42.92 -25.66 7.92
C SER A 180 -41.89 -26.42 7.07
N ARG A 181 -42.34 -27.31 6.18
CA ARG A 181 -41.47 -27.98 5.20
C ARG A 181 -40.81 -26.97 4.27
N GLN A 182 -41.58 -26.01 3.76
CA GLN A 182 -41.05 -24.98 2.88
C GLN A 182 -40.02 -24.09 3.62
N ALA A 183 -40.29 -23.72 4.87
CA ALA A 183 -39.34 -23.00 5.71
C ALA A 183 -38.04 -23.80 5.93
N CYS A 184 -38.12 -25.11 6.16
CA CYS A 184 -36.94 -25.98 6.25
C CYS A 184 -36.14 -26.01 4.95
N THR A 185 -36.81 -26.15 3.80
CA THR A 185 -36.11 -26.14 2.50
C THR A 185 -35.42 -24.81 2.23
N ASN A 186 -36.03 -23.69 2.61
CA ASN A 186 -35.43 -22.36 2.48
C ASN A 186 -34.24 -22.18 3.45
N ALA A 187 -34.34 -22.71 4.66
CA ALA A 187 -33.22 -22.69 5.61
C ALA A 187 -32.04 -23.53 5.11
N ASP A 188 -32.30 -24.70 4.51
CA ASP A 188 -31.25 -25.55 3.95
C ASP A 188 -30.57 -24.93 2.73
N THR A 189 -31.33 -24.27 1.84
CA THR A 189 -30.74 -23.56 0.69
C THR A 189 -29.91 -22.36 1.14
N ALA A 190 -30.39 -21.60 2.13
CA ALA A 190 -29.63 -20.51 2.74
C ALA A 190 -28.33 -21.03 3.41
N ARG A 191 -28.40 -22.15 4.12
CA ARG A 191 -27.22 -22.79 4.73
C ARG A 191 -26.18 -23.18 3.68
N ARG A 192 -26.60 -23.86 2.59
CA ARG A 192 -25.67 -24.25 1.51
C ARG A 192 -25.06 -23.05 0.80
N SER A 193 -25.84 -21.97 0.61
CA SER A 193 -25.34 -20.72 0.06
C SER A 193 -24.25 -20.12 0.95
N ALA A 194 -24.50 -20.03 2.26
CA ALA A 194 -23.52 -19.54 3.23
C ALA A 194 -22.26 -20.42 3.31
N GLU A 195 -22.40 -21.74 3.23
CA GLU A 195 -21.27 -22.68 3.18
C GLU A 195 -20.41 -22.46 1.92
N THR A 196 -21.04 -22.22 0.77
CA THR A 196 -20.32 -21.92 -0.48
C THR A 196 -19.52 -20.63 -0.35
N GLN A 197 -20.15 -19.55 0.15
CA GLN A 197 -19.48 -18.27 0.39
C GLN A 197 -18.33 -18.39 1.39
N LEU A 198 -18.51 -19.17 2.46
CA LEU A 198 -17.44 -19.43 3.43
C LEU A 198 -16.24 -20.13 2.79
N ASN A 199 -16.49 -21.08 1.89
CA ASN A 199 -15.42 -21.78 1.16
C ASN A 199 -14.68 -20.84 0.20
N GLU A 200 -15.39 -19.96 -0.50
CA GLU A 200 -14.78 -18.93 -1.35
C GLU A 200 -13.88 -17.99 -0.54
N VAL A 201 -14.37 -17.47 0.59
CA VAL A 201 -13.59 -16.60 1.48
C VAL A 201 -12.36 -17.33 2.03
N ARG A 202 -12.47 -18.62 2.35
CA ARG A 202 -11.31 -19.43 2.79
C ARG A 202 -10.26 -19.58 1.69
N MET A 203 -10.69 -19.81 0.45
CA MET A 203 -9.77 -19.89 -0.69
C MET A 203 -9.08 -18.55 -0.96
N ASP A 204 -9.83 -17.45 -0.92
CA ASP A 204 -9.29 -16.10 -1.06
C ASP A 204 -8.28 -15.78 0.05
N PHE A 205 -8.59 -16.13 1.30
CA PHE A 205 -7.69 -15.94 2.42
C PHE A 205 -6.39 -16.74 2.25
N ALA A 206 -6.48 -18.00 1.79
CA ALA A 206 -5.30 -18.81 1.51
C ALA A 206 -4.43 -18.20 0.39
N ARG A 207 -5.06 -17.70 -0.68
CA ARG A 207 -4.36 -17.01 -1.79
C ARG A 207 -3.62 -15.77 -1.28
N VAL A 208 -4.33 -14.88 -0.58
CA VAL A 208 -3.74 -13.64 -0.03
C VAL A 208 -2.61 -13.94 0.95
N THR A 209 -2.75 -14.99 1.76
CA THR A 209 -1.68 -15.39 2.69
C THR A 209 -0.44 -15.88 1.95
N SER A 210 -0.62 -16.64 0.86
CA SER A 210 0.48 -17.10 0.00
C SER A 210 1.18 -15.93 -0.72
N GLU A 211 0.41 -14.97 -1.23
CA GLU A 211 0.94 -13.76 -1.86
C GLU A 211 1.69 -12.89 -0.86
N ALA A 212 1.16 -12.72 0.36
CA ALA A 212 1.84 -11.99 1.41
C ALA A 212 3.16 -12.66 1.83
N ALA A 213 3.21 -14.00 1.84
CA ALA A 213 4.44 -14.74 2.09
C ALA A 213 5.48 -14.51 0.98
N SER A 214 5.08 -14.60 -0.29
CA SER A 214 5.99 -14.37 -1.42
C SER A 214 6.53 -12.93 -1.45
N GLN A 215 5.68 -11.95 -1.14
CA GLN A 215 6.09 -10.54 -1.01
C GLN A 215 7.10 -10.34 0.12
N ARG A 216 6.92 -10.99 1.29
CA ARG A 216 7.89 -10.93 2.38
C ARG A 216 9.25 -11.51 1.98
N ASP A 217 9.26 -12.60 1.23
CA ASP A 217 10.50 -13.20 0.75
C ASP A 217 11.21 -12.30 -0.28
N GLN A 218 10.46 -11.64 -1.17
CA GLN A 218 11.01 -10.62 -2.07
C GLN A 218 11.60 -9.43 -1.32
N ILE A 219 10.92 -8.93 -0.29
CA ILE A 219 11.43 -7.84 0.57
C ILE A 219 12.74 -8.28 1.23
N ARG A 220 12.81 -9.50 1.77
CA ARG A 220 14.04 -10.02 2.38
C ARG A 220 15.19 -10.13 1.37
N ALA A 221 14.90 -10.57 0.14
CA ALA A 221 15.89 -10.63 -0.93
C ALA A 221 16.42 -9.24 -1.29
N LEU A 222 15.54 -8.24 -1.44
CA LEU A 222 15.92 -6.86 -1.73
C LEU A 222 16.72 -6.23 -0.58
N GLN A 223 16.37 -6.50 0.67
CA GLN A 223 17.15 -6.06 1.83
C GLN A 223 18.56 -6.65 1.83
N THR A 224 18.69 -7.92 1.45
CA THR A 224 20.00 -8.59 1.34
C THR A 224 20.85 -7.97 0.22
N GLN A 225 20.23 -7.67 -0.93
CA GLN A 225 20.91 -6.96 -2.03
C GLN A 225 21.34 -5.56 -1.63
N LEU A 226 20.49 -4.81 -0.92
CA LEU A 226 20.83 -3.48 -0.41
C LEU A 226 22.02 -3.51 0.55
N ALA A 227 22.06 -4.49 1.46
CA ALA A 227 23.19 -4.66 2.36
C ALA A 227 24.49 -4.99 1.60
N ALA A 228 24.41 -5.83 0.56
CA ALA A 228 25.56 -6.17 -0.28
C ALA A 228 26.08 -4.96 -1.07
N THR A 229 25.19 -4.13 -1.64
CA THR A 229 25.60 -2.92 -2.37
C THR A 229 26.18 -1.86 -1.44
N GLN A 230 25.64 -1.72 -0.22
CA GLN A 230 26.22 -0.84 0.81
C GLN A 230 27.63 -1.30 1.22
N ALA A 231 27.84 -2.61 1.42
CA ALA A 231 29.16 -3.16 1.71
C ALA A 231 30.15 -2.92 0.56
N LEU A 232 29.71 -3.11 -0.69
CA LEU A 232 30.52 -2.80 -1.87
C LEU A 232 30.90 -1.30 -1.90
N GLN A 233 29.94 -0.42 -1.67
CA GLN A 233 30.17 1.02 -1.65
C GLN A 233 31.15 1.44 -0.54
N GLN A 234 31.07 0.82 0.64
CA GLN A 234 32.05 1.02 1.72
C GLN A 234 33.44 0.54 1.32
N SER A 235 33.57 -0.65 0.70
CA SER A 235 34.87 -1.14 0.25
C SER A 235 35.51 -0.23 -0.81
N LEU A 236 34.72 0.27 -1.77
CA LEU A 236 35.20 1.20 -2.79
C LEU A 236 35.60 2.55 -2.20
N SER A 237 34.89 3.03 -1.18
CA SER A 237 35.25 4.29 -0.51
C SER A 237 36.52 4.14 0.33
N GLU A 238 36.72 2.99 0.98
CA GLU A 238 37.97 2.64 1.65
C GLU A 238 39.14 2.53 0.66
N GLU A 239 38.95 1.86 -0.48
CA GLU A 239 39.95 1.79 -1.55
C GLU A 239 40.32 3.20 -2.06
N LEU A 240 39.35 4.06 -2.35
CA LEU A 240 39.60 5.45 -2.74
C LEU A 240 40.39 6.22 -1.68
N ASN A 241 40.07 6.03 -0.40
CA ASN A 241 40.80 6.65 0.71
C ASN A 241 42.23 6.13 0.83
N THR A 242 42.46 4.82 0.63
CA THR A 242 43.83 4.27 0.65
C THR A 242 44.67 4.75 -0.53
N VAL A 243 44.08 4.87 -1.73
CA VAL A 243 44.75 5.45 -2.92
C VAL A 243 45.07 6.92 -2.68
N ARG A 244 44.13 7.67 -2.08
CA ARG A 244 44.33 9.07 -1.68
C ARG A 244 45.48 9.21 -0.68
N ASN A 245 45.54 8.36 0.34
CA ASN A 245 46.59 8.40 1.37
C ASN A 245 47.97 7.98 0.83
N ARG A 246 48.06 6.96 -0.03
CA ARG A 246 49.32 6.57 -0.70
C ARG A 246 49.85 7.65 -1.66
N SER A 247 48.94 8.40 -2.30
CA SER A 247 49.29 9.57 -3.13
C SER A 247 49.85 10.75 -2.31
N VAL A 248 49.50 10.82 -1.01
CA VAL A 248 50.02 11.82 -0.07
C VAL A 248 51.36 11.38 0.53
N GLU A 249 51.56 10.09 0.85
CA GLU A 249 52.82 9.57 1.39
C GLU A 249 53.97 9.52 0.37
N THR A 250 53.67 9.40 -0.93
CA THR A 250 54.68 9.48 -2.01
C THR A 250 55.14 10.91 -2.31
N LYS A 251 54.61 11.91 -1.60
CA LYS A 251 55.02 13.32 -1.69
C LYS A 251 55.69 13.79 -0.39
N SER A 252 56.88 13.27 -0.12
CA SER A 252 57.88 13.99 0.70
C SER A 252 59.01 14.51 -0.19
N PRO A 253 59.62 15.67 0.15
CA PRO A 253 60.04 16.63 -0.85
C PRO A 253 61.53 16.54 -1.13
N LYS A 254 61.89 16.09 -2.33
CA LYS A 254 63.22 16.37 -2.88
C LYS A 254 63.15 16.44 -4.39
N GLU A 255 62.91 17.66 -4.87
CA GLU A 255 63.67 18.29 -5.95
C GLU A 255 62.96 19.59 -6.36
N ARG A 256 63.71 20.69 -6.33
CA ARG A 256 63.30 21.93 -7.00
C ARG A 256 63.17 21.60 -8.50
N PRO A 257 62.16 22.15 -9.16
CA PRO A 257 62.54 23.04 -10.25
C PRO A 257 61.79 24.36 -10.22
N SER A 258 62.53 25.36 -10.68
CA SER A 258 62.05 26.64 -11.16
C SER A 258 60.91 26.43 -12.17
N SER A 259 59.72 26.95 -11.89
CA SER A 259 58.80 27.51 -12.89
C SER A 259 57.55 28.07 -12.20
N THR A 260 57.09 29.22 -12.66
CA THR A 260 55.82 29.88 -12.28
C THR A 260 54.57 29.00 -12.48
N SER A 261 54.68 27.87 -13.17
CA SER A 261 53.63 26.86 -13.29
C SER A 261 53.45 26.00 -12.02
N SER A 262 54.55 25.74 -11.28
CA SER A 262 54.48 24.94 -10.04
C SER A 262 53.76 25.69 -8.93
N THR A 263 53.93 27.01 -8.81
CA THR A 263 53.22 27.84 -7.82
C THR A 263 51.74 27.98 -8.13
N LYS A 264 51.36 28.10 -9.41
CA LYS A 264 49.94 28.11 -9.82
C LYS A 264 49.24 26.78 -9.51
N LEU A 265 49.91 25.65 -9.78
CA LEU A 265 49.37 24.33 -9.45
C LEU A 265 49.20 24.13 -7.95
N LEU A 266 50.16 24.60 -7.14
CA LEU A 266 50.10 24.53 -5.68
C LEU A 266 48.99 25.43 -5.11
N LEU A 267 48.77 26.61 -5.70
CA LEU A 267 47.66 27.49 -5.34
C LEU A 267 46.31 26.85 -5.70
N GLN A 268 46.20 26.28 -6.91
CA GLN A 268 44.98 25.58 -7.35
C GLN A 268 44.66 24.37 -6.47
N GLN A 269 45.68 23.61 -6.05
CA GLN A 269 45.52 22.51 -5.10
C GLN A 269 45.01 23.00 -3.74
N LYS A 270 45.55 24.11 -3.21
CA LYS A 270 45.06 24.71 -1.96
C LYS A 270 43.61 25.20 -2.08
N THR A 271 43.25 25.81 -3.21
CA THR A 271 41.87 26.24 -3.46
C THR A 271 40.91 25.06 -3.52
N LEU A 272 41.29 23.97 -4.21
CA LEU A 272 40.47 22.76 -4.28
C LEU A 272 40.30 22.08 -2.92
N LEU A 273 41.36 22.05 -2.10
CA LEU A 273 41.27 21.51 -0.73
C LEU A 273 40.36 22.37 0.16
N ALA A 274 40.44 23.70 0.04
CA ALA A 274 39.55 24.60 0.77
C ALA A 274 38.08 24.44 0.33
N GLN A 275 37.84 24.28 -0.97
CA GLN A 275 36.50 24.00 -1.50
C GLN A 275 35.97 22.64 -1.02
N LEU A 276 36.82 21.62 -0.97
CA LEU A 276 36.46 20.29 -0.49
C LEU A 276 36.10 20.34 1.00
N GLN A 277 36.89 21.04 1.82
CA GLN A 277 36.60 21.22 3.24
C GLN A 277 35.27 21.96 3.46
N ASP A 278 35.01 23.04 2.71
CA ASP A 278 33.74 23.79 2.77
C ASP A 278 32.55 22.90 2.34
N THR A 279 32.72 22.03 1.33
CA THR A 279 31.67 21.06 0.97
C THR A 279 31.44 19.99 2.04
N GLU A 280 32.49 19.53 2.71
CA GLU A 280 32.39 18.56 3.81
C GLU A 280 31.67 19.17 5.03
N GLU A 281 31.99 20.43 5.38
CA GLU A 281 31.32 21.17 6.45
C GLU A 281 29.83 21.39 6.15
N ARG A 282 29.49 21.79 4.92
CA ARG A 282 28.09 21.91 4.48
C ARG A 282 27.36 20.57 4.49
N HIS A 283 28.02 19.48 4.09
CA HIS A 283 27.42 18.15 4.14
C HIS A 283 27.12 17.73 5.58
N ALA A 284 28.06 17.93 6.52
CA ALA A 284 27.83 17.66 7.93
C ALA A 284 26.67 18.50 8.51
N GLN A 285 26.53 19.75 8.06
CA GLN A 285 25.43 20.62 8.47
C GLN A 285 24.07 20.13 7.92
N LEU A 286 24.01 19.72 6.65
CA LEU A 286 22.81 19.12 6.05
C LEU A 286 22.42 17.80 6.73
N GLU A 287 23.38 16.96 7.13
CA GLU A 287 23.09 15.75 7.90
C GLU A 287 22.45 16.07 9.25
N LEU A 288 22.95 17.08 9.96
CA LEU A 288 22.40 17.52 11.24
C LEU A 288 20.97 18.05 11.08
N GLU A 289 20.72 18.87 10.07
CA GLU A 289 19.39 19.38 9.75
C GLU A 289 18.43 18.24 9.40
N ASN A 290 18.88 17.27 8.60
CA ASN A 290 18.07 16.10 8.24
C ASN A 290 17.69 15.28 9.48
N ARG A 291 18.64 14.98 10.37
CA ARG A 291 18.35 14.31 11.66
C ARG A 291 17.36 15.09 12.51
N THR A 292 17.49 16.41 12.53
CA THR A 292 16.58 17.30 13.29
C THR A 292 15.16 17.25 12.71
N LEU A 293 15.02 17.35 11.39
CA LEU A 293 13.76 17.24 10.68
C LEU A 293 13.11 15.86 10.85
N GLN A 294 13.89 14.78 10.79
CA GLN A 294 13.40 13.43 11.06
C GLN A 294 12.83 13.31 12.49
N SER A 295 13.55 13.83 13.48
CA SER A 295 13.07 13.87 14.88
C SER A 295 11.79 14.70 15.03
N GLN A 296 11.70 15.86 14.37
CA GLN A 296 10.48 16.67 14.38
C GLN A 296 9.30 15.97 13.70
N SER A 297 9.55 15.32 12.57
CA SER A 297 8.54 14.53 11.84
C SER A 297 8.01 13.38 12.70
N ALA A 298 8.91 12.64 13.38
CA ALA A 298 8.53 11.58 14.30
C ALA A 298 7.66 12.09 15.47
N LYS A 299 8.00 13.26 16.04
CA LYS A 299 7.21 13.90 17.10
C LYS A 299 5.81 14.29 16.60
N LEU A 300 5.70 14.88 15.41
CA LEU A 300 4.41 15.25 14.81
C LEU A 300 3.55 14.02 14.48
N GLN A 301 4.16 12.96 13.95
CA GLN A 301 3.46 11.69 13.71
C GLN A 301 2.93 11.08 15.01
N GLN A 302 3.72 11.12 16.09
CA GLN A 302 3.28 10.65 17.39
C GLN A 302 2.15 11.50 17.97
N GLN A 303 2.22 12.82 17.83
CA GLN A 303 1.13 13.72 18.24
C GLN A 303 -0.17 13.43 17.49
N LEU A 304 -0.10 13.25 16.16
CA LEU A 304 -1.25 12.88 15.35
C LEU A 304 -1.85 11.53 15.76
N ALA A 305 -1.00 10.53 16.02
CA ALA A 305 -1.44 9.22 16.49
C ALA A 305 -2.18 9.32 17.84
N ASN A 306 -1.66 10.14 18.76
CA ASN A 306 -2.29 10.39 20.06
C ASN A 306 -3.64 11.11 19.91
N GLU A 307 -3.74 12.14 19.05
CA GLU A 307 -5.01 12.82 18.79
C GLU A 307 -6.06 11.90 18.17
N ILE A 308 -5.66 11.02 17.23
CA ILE A 308 -6.56 10.03 16.64
C ILE A 308 -7.04 9.05 17.71
N ALA A 309 -6.15 8.59 18.59
CA ALA A 309 -6.52 7.69 19.69
C ALA A 309 -7.49 8.38 20.67
N GLN A 310 -7.23 9.65 21.00
CA GLN A 310 -8.10 10.47 21.85
C GLN A 310 -9.49 10.63 21.24
N ARG A 311 -9.58 11.06 19.97
CA ARG A 311 -10.88 11.20 19.28
C ARG A 311 -11.63 9.87 19.18
N LYS A 312 -10.93 8.75 19.02
CA LYS A 312 -11.55 7.41 19.04
C LYS A 312 -12.09 7.04 20.43
N ALA A 313 -11.40 7.42 21.50
CA ALA A 313 -11.88 7.24 22.86
C ALA A 313 -13.11 8.12 23.12
N ASP A 314 -13.04 9.41 22.80
CA ASP A 314 -14.13 10.38 22.98
C ASP A 314 -15.38 9.99 22.18
N THR A 315 -15.21 9.49 20.95
CA THR A 315 -16.34 8.98 20.14
C THR A 315 -16.95 7.68 20.70
N SER A 316 -16.18 6.86 21.43
CA SER A 316 -16.70 5.70 22.13
C SER A 316 -17.47 6.08 23.41
N GLU A 317 -17.05 7.16 24.08
CA GLU A 317 -17.60 7.60 25.37
C GLU A 317 -18.86 8.46 25.20
N ALA A 318 -18.87 9.38 24.22
CA ALA A 318 -20.02 10.25 23.93
C ALA A 318 -21.12 9.55 23.10
N GLY A 319 -20.80 8.44 22.44
CA GLY A 319 -21.71 7.73 21.54
C GLY A 319 -21.90 8.45 20.19
N ILE A 320 -22.12 7.66 19.13
CA ILE A 320 -22.14 8.12 17.72
C ILE A 320 -23.14 9.27 17.48
N PHE A 321 -24.24 9.32 18.24
CA PHE A 321 -25.26 10.36 18.09
C PHE A 321 -24.83 11.73 18.64
N ALA A 322 -24.17 11.78 19.80
CA ALA A 322 -23.68 13.04 20.36
C ALA A 322 -22.61 13.66 19.44
N VAL A 323 -21.70 12.82 18.94
CA VAL A 323 -20.67 13.20 17.97
C VAL A 323 -21.31 13.74 16.68
N HIS A 324 -22.37 13.11 16.19
CA HIS A 324 -23.07 13.60 14.99
C HIS A 324 -23.73 14.97 15.20
N VAL A 325 -24.28 15.23 16.39
CA VAL A 325 -24.89 16.53 16.74
C VAL A 325 -23.81 17.61 16.85
N GLU A 326 -22.67 17.29 17.47
CA GLU A 326 -21.52 18.20 17.56
C GLU A 326 -20.93 18.52 16.18
N LEU A 327 -20.71 17.50 15.34
CA LEU A 327 -20.26 17.68 13.96
C LEU A 327 -21.25 18.52 13.14
N LYS A 328 -22.56 18.37 13.35
CA LYS A 328 -23.57 19.23 12.70
C LYS A 328 -23.47 20.68 13.16
N ARG A 329 -23.25 20.93 14.45
CA ARG A 329 -23.02 22.30 14.97
C ARG A 329 -21.74 22.89 14.42
N GLU A 330 -20.64 22.15 14.43
CA GLU A 330 -19.35 22.59 13.93
C GLU A 330 -19.41 22.86 12.41
N ASN A 331 -20.04 21.97 11.63
CA ASN A 331 -20.24 22.18 10.20
C ASN A 331 -21.11 23.42 9.91
N PHE A 332 -22.12 23.69 10.73
CA PHE A 332 -22.92 24.90 10.64
C PHE A 332 -22.08 26.16 10.93
N GLN A 333 -21.23 26.13 11.97
CA GLN A 333 -20.31 27.23 12.28
C GLN A 333 -19.28 27.47 11.16
N LEU A 334 -18.69 26.41 10.61
CA LEU A 334 -17.76 26.51 9.48
C LEU A 334 -18.42 27.10 8.23
N ARG A 335 -19.67 26.69 7.92
CA ARG A 335 -20.44 27.30 6.82
C ARG A 335 -20.69 28.79 7.05
N ALA A 336 -21.01 29.18 8.29
CA ALA A 336 -21.19 30.59 8.64
C ALA A 336 -19.90 31.39 8.45
N GLN A 337 -18.75 30.86 8.90
CA GLN A 337 -17.45 31.49 8.71
C GLN A 337 -17.05 31.59 7.23
N VAL A 338 -17.34 30.56 6.42
CA VAL A 338 -17.10 30.60 4.97
C VAL A 338 -17.96 31.66 4.29
N GLU A 339 -19.24 31.78 4.65
CA GLU A 339 -20.10 32.85 4.12
C GLU A 339 -19.64 34.24 4.56
N GLU A 340 -19.15 34.39 5.78
CA GLU A 340 -18.56 35.64 6.26
C GLU A 340 -17.27 35.99 5.49
N LEU A 341 -16.39 35.01 5.24
CA LEU A 341 -15.20 35.18 4.41
C LEU A 341 -15.55 35.55 2.96
N LYS A 342 -16.57 34.93 2.37
CA LYS A 342 -17.09 35.31 1.04
C LYS A 342 -17.65 36.72 1.04
N ALA A 343 -18.38 37.11 2.08
CA ALA A 343 -18.92 38.46 2.23
C ALA A 343 -17.80 39.51 2.36
N LEU A 344 -16.76 39.20 3.13
CA LEU A 344 -15.54 40.01 3.25
C LEU A 344 -14.82 40.11 1.90
N GLN A 345 -14.59 39.00 1.22
CA GLN A 345 -13.99 38.99 -0.12
C GLN A 345 -14.79 39.83 -1.11
N LYS A 346 -16.13 39.74 -1.09
CA LYS A 346 -17.02 40.56 -1.92
C LYS A 346 -16.92 42.05 -1.57
N ARG A 347 -16.81 42.41 -0.29
CA ARG A 347 -16.54 43.80 0.16
C ARG A 347 -15.16 44.29 -0.29
N PHE A 348 -14.12 43.47 -0.20
CA PHE A 348 -12.78 43.83 -0.66
C PHE A 348 -12.73 44.01 -2.17
N LEU A 349 -13.33 43.11 -2.94
CA LEU A 349 -13.40 43.21 -4.40
C LEU A 349 -14.22 44.43 -4.86
N THR A 350 -15.33 44.74 -4.18
CA THR A 350 -16.13 45.93 -4.49
C THR A 350 -15.46 47.24 -4.06
N SER A 351 -14.72 47.24 -2.94
CA SER A 351 -13.92 48.37 -2.49
C SER A 351 -12.71 48.62 -3.40
N ALA A 352 -12.02 47.56 -3.83
CA ALA A 352 -10.92 47.63 -4.78
C ALA A 352 -11.39 48.18 -6.14
N LYS A 353 -12.54 47.72 -6.67
CA LYS A 353 -13.15 48.27 -7.91
C LYS A 353 -13.52 49.75 -7.78
N LYS A 354 -14.00 50.22 -6.62
CA LYS A 354 -14.30 51.64 -6.41
C LYS A 354 -13.04 52.51 -6.34
N LYS A 355 -11.92 51.97 -5.83
CA LYS A 355 -10.66 52.69 -5.70
C LYS A 355 -9.86 52.77 -7.00
N THR A 356 -9.95 51.77 -7.88
CA THR A 356 -9.34 51.82 -9.23
C THR A 356 -10.15 52.62 -10.24
N MET A 357 -11.46 52.78 -10.05
CA MET A 357 -12.30 53.65 -10.89
C MET A 357 -12.33 55.12 -10.46
N SER A 358 -11.74 55.47 -9.31
CA SER A 358 -11.60 56.86 -8.85
C SER A 358 -10.19 57.39 -9.10
N PHE A 359 -9.68 57.27 -10.33
CA PHE A 359 -8.62 58.17 -10.79
C PHE A 359 -9.29 59.42 -11.36
N ARG A 360 -9.16 60.52 -10.60
CA ARG A 360 -9.66 61.85 -10.97
C ARG A 360 -8.91 62.27 -12.23
N SER A 361 -9.64 62.47 -13.33
CA SER A 361 -9.12 63.05 -14.57
C SER A 361 -8.63 64.47 -14.29
N LEU A 362 -7.32 64.65 -14.22
CA LEU A 362 -6.61 65.92 -14.35
C LEU A 362 -5.31 65.67 -15.11
#